data_AF-A0A7J3BDI6-F1
#
_entry.id   AF-A0A7J3BDI6-F1
#
_cell.length_a   1.000
_cell.length_b   1.000
_cell.length_c   1.000
_cell.angle_alpha   90.00
_cell.angle_beta   90.00
_cell.angle_gamma   90.00
#
_symmetry.space_group_name_H-M   'P 1'
#
loop_
_entity.id
_entity.type
_entity.pdbx_description
1 polymer ?
#
loop_
_entity_poly.entity_id
_entity_poly.type
_entity_poly.pdbx_seq_one_letter_code
_entity_poly.pdbx_strand_id
1 'polypeptide(L)'
;MTLSLLSLNVGSRRLVDSDLLVYGVCLAEECPEALKEASRERIPLGVCLEEHHMNVVGFKIATILKVAHPKSLAVLTVDGSPHCVQLHFAAEQARRLTDAKTELSHFVVEKGVLTQISSETIRLARHLSAIQKRLEGRTGA
;
A
#
# COMPACT_ATOMS: atom_id res chain seq x y z
N MET A 1 -8.18 15.00 10.95
CA MET A 1 -7.82 13.98 11.95
C MET A 1 -7.51 12.69 11.19
N THR A 2 -6.24 12.29 11.15
CA THR A 2 -5.79 11.11 10.43
C THR A 2 -6.21 9.84 11.17
N LEU A 3 -6.86 8.90 10.48
CA LEU A 3 -7.18 7.60 11.07
C LEU A 3 -5.94 6.70 11.01
N SER A 4 -5.54 6.14 12.15
CA SER A 4 -4.49 5.12 12.18
C SER A 4 -5.04 3.77 11.73
N LEU A 5 -4.34 3.10 10.82
CA LEU A 5 -4.69 1.75 10.37
C LEU A 5 -4.76 0.78 11.55
N LEU A 6 -3.76 0.80 12.44
CA LEU A 6 -3.64 -0.19 13.51
C LEU A 6 -4.66 0.03 14.63
N SER A 7 -5.03 1.28 14.91
CA SER A 7 -5.97 1.64 15.97
C SER A 7 -7.45 1.50 15.58
N LEU A 8 -7.76 1.28 14.30
CA LEU A 8 -9.14 1.13 13.83
C LEU A 8 -9.68 -0.28 14.06
N ASN A 9 -10.90 -0.43 14.61
CA ASN A 9 -11.55 -1.73 14.71
C ASN A 9 -11.82 -2.33 13.30
N VAL A 10 -11.41 -3.57 13.08
CA VAL A 10 -11.52 -4.26 11.77
C VAL A 10 -12.97 -4.54 11.34
N GLY A 11 -13.90 -4.65 12.28
CA GLY A 11 -15.35 -4.79 12.04
C GLY A 11 -16.09 -3.46 12.05
N SER A 12 -15.37 -2.32 12.01
CA SER A 12 -16.00 -1.01 11.89
C SER A 12 -16.86 -0.93 10.64
N ARG A 13 -18.10 -0.46 10.77
CA ARG A 13 -19.01 -0.23 9.63
C ARG A 13 -18.42 0.72 8.57
N ARG A 14 -17.43 1.54 8.94
CA ARG A 14 -16.72 2.42 8.01
C ARG A 14 -15.90 1.66 6.97
N LEU A 15 -15.51 0.41 7.27
CA LEU A 15 -14.66 -0.39 6.39
C LEU A 15 -15.47 -1.26 5.42
N VAL A 16 -16.73 -1.55 5.76
CA VAL A 16 -17.59 -2.45 4.97
C VAL A 16 -17.98 -1.80 3.65
N ASP A 17 -17.81 -2.52 2.54
CA ASP A 17 -18.15 -2.07 1.18
C ASP A 17 -17.57 -0.68 0.81
N SER A 18 -16.42 -0.37 1.39
CA SER A 18 -15.75 0.93 1.27
C SER A 18 -14.53 0.88 0.36
N ASP A 19 -14.09 2.07 -0.07
CA ASP A 19 -12.83 2.26 -0.77
C ASP A 19 -11.78 2.77 0.22
N LEU A 20 -10.70 2.00 0.41
CA LEU A 20 -9.67 2.30 1.40
C LEU A 20 -8.42 2.85 0.74
N LEU A 21 -7.72 3.73 1.44
CA LEU A 21 -6.34 4.12 1.15
C LEU A 21 -5.49 3.84 2.37
N VAL A 22 -4.50 2.97 2.25
CA VAL A 22 -3.49 2.78 3.31
C VAL A 22 -2.20 3.46 2.87
N TYR A 23 -1.66 4.34 3.73
CA TYR A 23 -0.56 5.20 3.31
C TYR A 23 0.50 5.41 4.40
N GLY A 24 1.72 5.76 3.97
CA GLY A 24 2.81 6.16 4.87
C GLY A 24 2.51 7.49 5.56
N VAL A 25 2.49 7.53 6.90
CA VAL A 25 2.05 8.72 7.67
C VAL A 25 2.79 10.02 7.33
N CYS A 26 4.08 9.94 6.97
CA CYS A 26 4.90 11.11 6.60
C CYS A 26 4.32 11.89 5.40
N LEU A 27 3.58 11.23 4.51
CA LEU A 27 2.96 11.86 3.34
C LEU A 27 1.93 12.94 3.69
N ALA A 28 1.35 12.89 4.89
CA ALA A 28 0.43 13.93 5.34
C ALA A 28 1.13 15.29 5.49
N GLU A 29 2.43 15.30 5.76
CA GLU A 29 3.24 16.50 5.94
C GLU A 29 4.12 16.77 4.71
N GLU A 30 4.77 15.74 4.15
CA GLU A 30 5.73 15.89 3.07
C GLU A 30 5.08 16.06 1.69
N CYS A 31 3.94 15.42 1.45
CA CYS A 31 3.26 15.38 0.15
C CYS A 31 1.73 15.47 0.30
N PRO A 32 1.19 16.50 0.97
CA PRO A 32 -0.23 16.59 1.30
C PRO A 32 -1.15 16.61 0.07
N GLU A 33 -0.71 17.21 -1.04
CA GLU A 33 -1.52 17.24 -2.28
C GLU A 33 -1.61 15.86 -2.93
N ALA A 34 -0.53 15.08 -2.94
CA ALA A 34 -0.56 13.71 -3.46
C ALA A 34 -1.46 12.80 -2.59
N LEU A 35 -1.40 12.97 -1.26
CA LEU A 35 -2.29 12.27 -0.34
C LEU A 35 -3.77 12.66 -0.59
N LYS A 36 -4.04 13.96 -0.79
CA LYS A 36 -5.39 14.46 -1.08
C LYS A 36 -5.93 13.93 -2.40
N GLU A 37 -5.10 13.85 -3.43
CA GLU A 37 -5.47 13.25 -4.72
C GLU A 37 -5.77 11.76 -4.57
N ALA A 38 -4.87 10.99 -3.96
CA ALA A 38 -5.04 9.56 -3.78
C ALA A 38 -6.19 9.19 -2.83
N SER A 39 -6.51 10.06 -1.87
CA SER A 39 -7.61 9.85 -0.91
C SER A 39 -8.97 10.32 -1.42
N ARG A 40 -9.06 10.89 -2.63
CA ARG A 40 -10.35 11.26 -3.22
C ARG A 40 -11.27 10.02 -3.25
N GLU A 41 -12.41 10.14 -2.58
CA GLU A 41 -13.43 9.08 -2.42
C GLU A 41 -12.98 7.83 -1.65
N ARG A 42 -11.80 7.87 -1.01
CA ARG A 42 -11.27 6.77 -0.20
C ARG A 42 -11.19 7.17 1.27
N ILE A 43 -11.20 6.17 2.16
CA ILE A 43 -10.95 6.36 3.59
C ILE A 43 -9.44 6.25 3.82
N PRO A 44 -8.73 7.35 4.16
CA PRO A 44 -7.29 7.31 4.39
C PRO A 44 -6.98 6.73 5.78
N LEU A 45 -6.14 5.71 5.81
CA LEU A 45 -5.65 5.00 6.99
C LEU A 45 -4.11 5.05 7.00
N GLY A 46 -3.55 5.85 7.90
CA GLY A 46 -2.11 6.04 8.02
C GLY A 46 -1.42 4.92 8.79
N VAL A 47 -0.22 4.53 8.36
CA VAL A 47 0.67 3.61 9.10
C VAL A 47 2.13 3.94 8.82
N CYS A 48 3.01 3.74 9.80
CA CYS A 48 4.46 3.88 9.63
C CYS A 48 5.13 2.50 9.72
N LEU A 49 5.93 2.14 8.71
CA LEU A 49 6.67 0.88 8.68
C LEU A 49 8.02 0.97 9.41
N GLU A 50 8.43 2.17 9.81
CA GLU A 50 9.54 2.36 10.77
C GLU A 50 9.08 2.06 12.21
N GLU A 51 7.82 2.37 12.53
CA GLU A 51 7.23 2.11 13.85
C GLU A 51 6.73 0.67 13.99
N HIS A 52 6.17 0.11 12.91
CA HIS A 52 5.54 -1.20 12.94
C HIS A 52 6.09 -2.11 11.84
N HIS A 53 6.54 -3.30 12.23
CA HIS A 53 7.01 -4.30 11.28
C HIS A 53 5.89 -4.71 10.30
N MET A 54 6.26 -4.93 9.02
CA MET A 54 5.32 -5.24 7.94
C MET A 54 4.39 -6.42 8.23
N ASN A 55 4.80 -7.39 9.05
CA ASN A 55 3.96 -8.54 9.41
C ASN A 55 2.76 -8.13 10.29
N VAL A 56 2.95 -7.18 11.21
CA VAL A 56 1.85 -6.66 12.05
C VAL A 56 0.86 -5.92 11.18
N VAL A 57 1.37 -5.06 10.29
CA VAL A 57 0.59 -4.30 9.32
C VAL A 57 -0.14 -5.23 8.35
N GLY A 58 0.55 -6.21 7.80
CA GLY A 58 0.00 -7.21 6.88
C GLY A 58 -1.08 -8.06 7.53
N PHE A 59 -0.91 -8.50 8.79
CA PHE A 59 -1.95 -9.20 9.54
C PHE A 59 -3.19 -8.32 9.76
N LYS A 60 -2.99 -7.03 10.07
CA LYS A 60 -4.10 -6.07 10.17
C LYS A 60 -4.86 -5.95 8.85
N ILE A 61 -4.16 -5.75 7.73
CA ILE A 61 -4.76 -5.64 6.41
C ILE A 61 -5.50 -6.93 6.06
N ALA A 62 -4.90 -8.10 6.27
CA ALA A 62 -5.54 -9.40 5.99
C ALA A 62 -6.84 -9.57 6.78
N THR A 63 -6.85 -9.14 8.04
CA THR A 63 -8.05 -9.18 8.89
C THR A 63 -9.13 -8.23 8.39
N ILE A 64 -8.77 -7.02 7.96
CA ILE A 64 -9.71 -6.09 7.32
C ILE A 64 -10.31 -6.70 6.05
N LEU A 65 -9.48 -7.30 5.18
CA LEU A 65 -9.95 -7.94 3.95
C LEU A 65 -10.92 -9.10 4.21
N LYS A 66 -10.67 -9.89 5.27
CA LYS A 66 -11.53 -11.03 5.65
C LYS A 66 -12.79 -10.66 6.42
N VAL A 67 -12.79 -9.56 7.17
CA VAL A 67 -13.91 -9.20 8.05
C VAL A 67 -14.80 -8.14 7.43
N ALA A 68 -14.20 -7.09 6.86
CA ALA A 68 -14.93 -5.95 6.34
C ALA A 68 -15.23 -6.05 4.83
N HIS A 69 -14.46 -6.85 4.09
CA HIS A 69 -14.62 -6.99 2.64
C HIS A 69 -14.72 -5.64 1.90
N PRO A 70 -13.74 -4.73 2.04
CA PRO A 70 -13.77 -3.47 1.31
C PRO A 70 -13.81 -3.72 -0.20
N LYS A 71 -14.42 -2.79 -0.94
CA LYS A 71 -14.49 -2.83 -2.41
C LYS A 71 -13.09 -2.72 -3.01
N SER A 72 -12.34 -1.73 -2.56
CA SER A 72 -10.97 -1.48 -3.00
C SER A 72 -10.04 -1.14 -1.83
N LEU A 73 -8.76 -1.41 -2.06
CA LEU A 73 -7.64 -1.05 -1.22
C LEU A 73 -6.54 -0.43 -2.09
N ALA A 74 -6.32 0.86 -1.95
CA ALA A 74 -5.17 1.54 -2.53
C ALA A 74 -4.04 1.62 -1.50
N VAL A 75 -2.80 1.52 -1.96
CA VAL A 75 -1.60 1.74 -1.15
C VAL A 75 -0.82 2.92 -1.69
N LEU A 76 -0.45 3.87 -0.83
CA LEU A 76 0.37 5.03 -1.20
C LEU A 76 1.62 5.16 -0.32
N THR A 77 2.79 5.29 -0.94
CA THR A 77 4.07 5.45 -0.23
C THR A 77 4.95 6.51 -0.86
N VAL A 78 5.94 7.00 -0.11
CA VAL A 78 7.12 7.67 -0.70
C VAL A 78 7.89 6.65 -1.55
N ASP A 79 8.32 7.03 -2.75
CA ASP A 79 9.19 6.20 -3.58
C ASP A 79 10.63 6.18 -3.04
N GLY A 80 11.34 5.06 -3.21
CA GLY A 80 12.72 4.89 -2.76
C GLY A 80 12.93 4.64 -1.26
N SER A 81 11.88 4.73 -0.41
CA SER A 81 12.00 4.40 1.01
C SER A 81 12.01 2.88 1.25
N PRO A 82 13.05 2.32 1.92
CA PRO A 82 13.11 0.88 2.23
C PRO A 82 12.07 0.45 3.26
N HIS A 83 11.54 1.38 4.05
CA HIS A 83 10.49 1.12 5.03
C HIS A 83 9.12 1.16 4.35
N CYS A 84 8.85 2.20 3.56
CA CYS A 84 7.53 2.37 2.98
C CYS A 84 7.21 1.30 1.92
N VAL A 85 8.19 0.86 1.12
CA VAL A 85 7.99 -0.19 0.10
C VAL A 85 7.41 -1.49 0.71
N GLN A 86 7.69 -1.75 1.99
CA GLN A 86 7.17 -2.92 2.69
C GLN A 86 5.64 -2.91 2.81
N LEU A 87 5.00 -1.74 2.81
CA LEU A 87 3.54 -1.63 2.87
C LEU A 87 2.87 -2.24 1.63
N HIS A 88 3.46 -2.03 0.44
CA HIS A 88 2.98 -2.67 -0.78
C HIS A 88 3.11 -4.18 -0.71
N PHE A 89 4.25 -4.69 -0.19
CA PHE A 89 4.45 -6.12 0.00
C PHE A 89 3.43 -6.69 0.99
N ALA A 90 3.21 -6.02 2.11
CA ALA A 90 2.24 -6.42 3.13
C ALA A 90 0.82 -6.52 2.55
N ALA A 91 0.40 -5.56 1.73
CA ALA A 91 -0.92 -5.57 1.10
C ALA A 91 -1.08 -6.72 0.07
N GLU A 92 -0.07 -6.96 -0.79
CA GLU A 92 -0.09 -8.08 -1.72
C GLU A 92 -0.08 -9.44 -1.00
N GLN A 93 0.71 -9.57 0.08
CA GLN A 93 0.70 -10.77 0.92
C GLN A 93 -0.68 -10.96 1.58
N ALA A 94 -1.24 -9.90 2.17
CA ALA A 94 -2.54 -9.95 2.82
C ALA A 94 -3.65 -10.37 1.87
N ARG A 95 -3.70 -9.79 0.66
CA ARG A 95 -4.68 -10.17 -0.38
C ARG A 95 -4.52 -11.63 -0.79
N ARG A 96 -3.28 -12.08 -1.02
CA ARG A 96 -3.00 -13.49 -1.38
C ARG A 96 -3.38 -14.46 -0.27
N LEU A 97 -3.05 -14.17 0.99
CA LEU A 97 -3.36 -15.04 2.13
C LEU A 97 -4.86 -15.18 2.38
N THR A 98 -5.65 -14.23 1.90
CA THR A 98 -7.08 -14.15 2.17
C THR A 98 -7.95 -14.50 0.98
N ASP A 99 -7.36 -14.73 -0.20
CA ASP A 99 -8.08 -14.89 -1.47
C ASP A 99 -9.14 -13.78 -1.67
N ALA A 100 -8.85 -12.57 -1.16
CA ALA A 100 -9.80 -11.48 -1.18
C ALA A 100 -10.02 -10.99 -2.61
N LYS A 101 -11.29 -10.73 -2.94
CA LYS A 101 -11.70 -10.16 -4.23
C LYS A 101 -11.59 -8.62 -4.27
N THR A 102 -11.21 -8.00 -3.15
CA THR A 102 -10.94 -6.56 -3.04
C THR A 102 -9.94 -6.14 -4.12
N GLU A 103 -10.28 -5.09 -4.85
CA GLU A 103 -9.39 -4.50 -5.85
C GLU A 103 -8.18 -3.86 -5.16
N LEU A 104 -6.97 -4.25 -5.55
CA LEU A 104 -5.73 -3.73 -4.97
C LEU A 104 -4.99 -2.87 -5.98
N SER A 105 -4.66 -1.65 -5.58
CA SER A 105 -3.88 -0.70 -6.40
C SER A 105 -2.71 -0.11 -5.61
N HIS A 106 -1.64 0.23 -6.32
CA HIS A 106 -0.40 0.72 -5.73
C HIS A 106 -0.02 2.05 -6.35
N PHE A 107 0.38 2.99 -5.50
CA PHE A 107 0.84 4.30 -5.89
C PHE A 107 2.10 4.65 -5.09
N VAL A 108 3.00 5.37 -5.74
CA VAL A 108 4.16 5.97 -5.11
C VAL A 108 4.19 7.46 -5.40
N VAL A 109 4.83 8.23 -4.54
CA VAL A 109 5.14 9.64 -4.82
C VAL A 109 6.64 9.87 -4.78
N GLU A 110 7.15 10.49 -5.83
CA GLU A 110 8.53 10.97 -5.90
C GLU A 110 8.50 12.45 -6.31
N LYS A 111 9.14 13.33 -5.52
CA LYS A 111 9.21 14.79 -5.81
C LYS A 111 7.83 15.41 -6.12
N GLY A 112 6.80 14.97 -5.39
CA GLY A 112 5.41 15.43 -5.55
C GLY A 112 4.65 14.80 -6.72
N VAL A 113 5.27 13.93 -7.52
CA VAL A 113 4.62 13.26 -8.65
C VAL A 113 4.00 11.93 -8.20
N LEU A 114 2.68 11.84 -8.24
CA LEU A 114 1.93 10.62 -7.97
C LEU A 114 2.00 9.68 -9.17
N THR A 115 2.51 8.46 -8.97
CA THR A 115 2.67 7.46 -10.03
C THR A 115 1.99 6.16 -9.63
N GLN A 116 1.14 5.62 -10.51
CA GLN A 116 0.54 4.30 -10.33
C GLN A 116 1.54 3.18 -10.67
N ILE A 117 1.61 2.17 -9.82
CA ILE A 117 2.52 1.05 -9.93
C ILE A 117 1.72 -0.25 -10.11
N SER A 118 2.17 -1.09 -11.04
CA SER A 118 1.52 -2.38 -11.27
C SER A 118 1.86 -3.40 -10.17
N SER A 119 0.94 -4.33 -9.88
CA SER A 119 1.22 -5.49 -9.02
C SER A 119 2.43 -6.31 -9.47
N GLU A 120 2.69 -6.39 -10.78
CA GLU A 120 3.88 -7.07 -11.30
C GLU A 120 5.16 -6.35 -10.87
N THR A 121 5.18 -5.02 -10.91
CA THR A 121 6.31 -4.20 -10.43
C THR A 121 6.57 -4.46 -8.94
N ILE A 122 5.51 -4.48 -8.11
CA ILE A 122 5.63 -4.78 -6.67
C ILE A 122 6.16 -6.19 -6.45
N ARG A 123 5.66 -7.18 -7.20
CA ARG A 123 6.19 -8.55 -7.16
C ARG A 123 7.66 -8.59 -7.54
N LEU A 124 8.05 -7.89 -8.60
CA LEU A 124 9.43 -7.86 -9.08
C LEU A 124 10.39 -7.20 -8.09
N ALA A 125 9.95 -6.15 -7.38
CA ALA A 125 10.76 -5.41 -6.42
C ALA A 125 11.36 -6.28 -5.30
N ARG A 126 10.74 -7.42 -4.98
CA ARG A 126 11.26 -8.42 -4.02
C ARG A 126 12.09 -9.55 -4.65
N HIS A 127 12.42 -9.46 -5.93
CA HIS A 127 13.18 -10.45 -6.69
C HIS A 127 14.39 -9.80 -7.38
N LEU A 128 15.42 -9.45 -6.58
CA LEU A 128 16.63 -8.78 -7.08
C LEU A 128 17.31 -9.52 -8.23
N SER A 129 17.34 -10.86 -8.21
CA SER A 129 17.91 -11.67 -9.30
C SER A 129 17.13 -11.54 -10.61
N ALA A 130 15.81 -11.34 -10.56
CA ALA A 130 14.99 -11.10 -11.74
C ALA A 130 15.17 -9.68 -12.28
N ILE A 131 15.33 -8.69 -11.37
CA ILE A 131 15.69 -7.32 -11.75
C ILE A 131 17.05 -7.29 -12.44
N GLN A 132 18.06 -7.94 -11.84
CA GLN A 132 19.42 -8.03 -12.42
C GLN A 132 19.38 -8.60 -13.84
N LYS A 133 18.70 -9.73 -14.04
CA LYS A 133 18.53 -10.32 -15.39
C LYS A 133 17.88 -9.37 -16.39
N ARG A 134 16.88 -8.58 -15.96
CA ARG A 134 16.24 -7.57 -16.82
C ARG A 134 17.18 -6.41 -17.16
N LEU A 135 18.06 -6.02 -16.25
CA LEU A 135 19.07 -4.98 -16.48
C LEU A 135 20.19 -5.48 -17.40
N GLU A 136 20.69 -6.69 -17.20
CA GLU A 136 21.70 -7.33 -18.06
C GLU A 136 21.17 -7.57 -19.48
N GLY A 137 19.90 -7.97 -19.61
CA GLY A 137 19.22 -8.13 -20.89
C GLY A 137 18.92 -6.81 -21.62
N ARG A 138 19.10 -5.65 -20.97
CA ARG A 138 18.94 -4.31 -21.58
C ARG A 138 20.23 -3.76 -22.18
N THR A 139 21.37 -4.43 -22.02
CA THR A 139 22.69 -4.00 -22.53
C THR A 139 22.88 -4.22 -24.04
N GLY A 140 21.80 -4.16 -24.84
CA GLY A 140 21.80 -4.43 -26.28
C GLY A 140 20.79 -3.62 -27.10
N ALA A 141 20.46 -2.40 -26.67
CA ALA A 141 19.68 -1.43 -27.44
C ALA A 141 20.39 -0.06 -27.44
#